data_AF-A0A956SQ65-F1
#
_entry.id   AF-A0A956SQ65-F1
#
_cell.length_a   1.000
_cell.length_b   1.000
_cell.length_c   1.000
_cell.angle_alpha   90.00
_cell.angle_beta   90.00
_cell.angle_gamma   90.00
#
_symmetry.space_group_name_H-M   'P 1'
#
loop_
_entity.id
_entity.type
_entity.pdbx_description
1 polymer ?
#
loop_
_entity_poly.entity_id
_entity_poly.type
_entity_poly.pdbx_seq_one_letter_code
_entity_poly.pdbx_strand_id
1 'polypeptide(L)'
;GGGGFMVMRMHNGRTYALDYRETAPAAATRDMYLDENGDVSDKSRIGHLASGVPGAVAGMLAAHERFGRLPRAAVIEPAIRLARDGFILDDHRARSLRGAARQLARFDGSARQFLINGTEGPPDGYLLRQPDLARTLTAIRDLGKDGFYRGWVADSLEAEMQRGGGIMTRADLAAYEARWREPIRINYRGWTIWSMPPASSGGATLAMILNILEAYDPLPAWGTPQLMHLEAEAMRRAFTDRNRFLGDPDFEDVPLARLVSKEHAAELRADIDLDRATPTPPFDPSIVEGNNTTHYSVVDAEGNAVSTTTTINFGYGSYVTVRGAGFLLNNEMDDFASA
;
A
#
# COMPACT_ATOMS: atom_id res chain seq x y z
N GLY A 1 -4.75 3.54 9.30
CA GLY A 1 -3.89 4.67 8.95
C GLY A 1 -2.82 4.19 8.02
N GLY A 2 -3.19 3.87 6.78
CA GLY A 2 -2.24 3.55 5.71
C GLY A 2 -2.59 4.34 4.45
N GLY A 3 -2.26 3.81 3.28
CA GLY A 3 -2.42 4.47 1.99
C GLY A 3 -2.78 3.51 0.86
N GLY A 4 -2.40 3.87 -0.36
CA GLY A 4 -2.63 3.04 -1.54
C GLY A 4 -2.78 3.82 -2.84
N PHE A 5 -3.38 3.13 -3.80
CA PHE A 5 -3.51 3.59 -5.18
C PHE A 5 -4.88 3.22 -5.77
N MET A 6 -5.44 4.11 -6.58
CA MET A 6 -6.66 3.86 -7.36
C MET A 6 -6.42 4.16 -8.83
N VAL A 7 -6.74 3.19 -9.69
CA VAL A 7 -6.83 3.38 -11.14
C VAL A 7 -8.29 3.37 -11.53
N MET A 8 -8.73 4.36 -12.29
CA MET A 8 -10.12 4.54 -12.67
C MET A 8 -10.24 4.67 -14.19
N ARG A 9 -11.31 4.10 -14.74
CA ARG A 9 -11.72 4.30 -16.13
C ARG A 9 -13.21 4.65 -16.15
N MET A 10 -13.53 5.85 -16.58
CA MET A 10 -14.91 6.33 -16.65
C MET A 10 -15.59 5.87 -17.94
N HIS A 11 -16.92 5.84 -17.95
CA HIS A 11 -17.73 5.44 -19.10
C HIS A 11 -17.40 6.23 -20.39
N ASN A 12 -17.01 7.51 -20.24
CA ASN A 12 -16.59 8.38 -21.34
C ASN A 12 -15.17 8.10 -21.88
N GLY A 13 -14.47 7.09 -21.36
CA GLY A 13 -13.14 6.69 -21.80
C GLY A 13 -11.98 7.39 -21.07
N ARG A 14 -12.25 8.39 -20.22
CA ARG A 14 -11.20 9.06 -19.44
C ARG A 14 -10.67 8.15 -18.34
N THR A 15 -9.36 8.19 -18.14
CA THR A 15 -8.65 7.40 -17.14
C THR A 15 -7.99 8.31 -16.11
N TYR A 16 -7.84 7.80 -14.90
CA TYR A 16 -7.23 8.53 -13.79
C TYR A 16 -6.40 7.58 -12.93
N ALA A 17 -5.31 8.10 -12.38
CA ALA A 17 -4.59 7.48 -11.28
C ALA A 17 -4.62 8.43 -10.07
N LEU A 18 -5.00 7.90 -8.91
CA LEU A 18 -4.92 8.60 -7.64
C LEU A 18 -3.91 7.90 -6.75
N ASP A 19 -2.87 8.63 -6.40
CA ASP A 19 -1.83 8.26 -5.47
C ASP A 19 -2.15 8.84 -4.10
N TYR A 20 -2.43 7.96 -3.14
CA TYR A 20 -2.59 8.32 -1.74
C TYR A 20 -1.67 7.44 -0.88
N ARG A 21 -0.47 7.18 -1.42
CA ARG A 21 0.63 6.56 -0.70
C ARG A 21 1.05 7.43 0.48
N GLU A 22 1.52 6.78 1.52
CA GLU A 22 2.11 7.44 2.67
C GLU A 22 3.36 8.24 2.28
N THR A 23 3.62 9.34 2.99
CA THR A 23 4.86 10.10 2.87
C THR A 23 5.69 9.97 4.14
N ALA A 24 7.01 10.06 4.03
CA ALA A 24 7.87 10.15 5.20
C ALA A 24 7.54 11.41 6.03
N PRO A 25 7.50 11.33 7.38
CA PRO A 25 7.47 12.52 8.22
C PRO A 25 8.69 13.41 7.95
N ALA A 26 8.54 14.73 8.11
CA ALA A 26 9.60 15.70 7.80
C ALA A 26 10.88 15.50 8.62
N ALA A 27 10.78 14.87 9.80
CA ALA A 27 11.92 14.56 10.66
C ALA A 27 12.61 13.23 10.32
N ALA A 28 12.18 12.51 9.28
CA ALA A 28 12.83 11.28 8.84
C ALA A 28 14.23 11.57 8.27
N THR A 29 15.20 10.72 8.58
CA THR A 29 16.56 10.80 8.06
C THR A 29 16.92 9.51 7.34
N ARG A 30 17.91 9.60 6.44
CA ARG A 30 18.38 8.46 5.64
C ARG A 30 18.80 7.25 6.48
N ASP A 31 19.41 7.51 7.63
CA ASP A 31 20.10 6.55 8.49
C ASP A 31 19.30 6.18 9.76
N MET A 32 18.04 6.64 9.89
CA MET A 32 17.25 6.47 11.12
C MET A 32 16.94 5.00 11.51
N TYR A 33 17.14 4.05 10.58
CA TYR A 33 16.93 2.63 10.80
C TYR A 33 18.21 1.82 10.99
N LEU A 34 19.38 2.45 10.86
CA LEU A 34 20.66 1.82 11.12
C LEU A 34 20.97 1.86 12.62
N ASP A 35 21.54 0.78 13.13
CA ASP A 35 22.11 0.76 14.47
C ASP A 35 23.54 1.32 14.51
N GLU A 36 24.18 1.28 15.68
CA GLU A 36 25.53 1.80 15.89
C GLU A 36 26.60 1.08 15.04
N ASN A 37 26.32 -0.13 14.57
CA ASN A 37 27.21 -0.92 13.72
C ASN A 37 26.91 -0.72 12.23
N GLY A 38 25.85 0.01 11.89
CA GLY A 38 25.38 0.19 10.52
C GLY A 38 24.46 -0.94 10.04
N ASP A 39 23.97 -1.80 10.93
CA ASP A 39 23.04 -2.88 10.60
C ASP A 39 21.59 -2.38 10.63
N VAL A 40 20.74 -2.90 9.73
CA VAL A 40 19.32 -2.53 9.64
C VAL A 40 18.54 -3.10 10.83
N SER A 41 17.86 -2.23 11.57
CA SER A 41 17.01 -2.60 12.72
C SER A 41 15.56 -2.92 12.30
N ASP A 42 14.76 -3.51 13.21
CA ASP A 42 13.33 -3.79 12.96
C ASP A 42 12.41 -2.56 13.07
N LYS A 43 12.99 -1.37 13.30
CA LYS A 43 12.26 -0.10 13.53
C LYS A 43 11.52 0.42 12.29
N SER A 44 11.90 -0.02 11.08
CA SER A 44 11.15 0.27 9.85
C SER A 44 9.87 -0.57 9.74
N ARG A 45 9.81 -1.70 10.47
CA ARG A 45 8.73 -2.69 10.39
C ARG A 45 7.80 -2.65 11.59
N ILE A 46 8.33 -2.40 12.79
CA ILE A 46 7.60 -2.53 14.05
C ILE A 46 7.72 -1.24 14.87
N GLY A 47 6.59 -0.79 15.42
CA GLY A 47 6.54 0.37 16.31
C GLY A 47 6.36 1.70 15.60
N HIS A 48 6.53 2.79 16.34
CA HIS A 48 6.07 4.11 15.93
C HIS A 48 6.90 4.73 14.81
N LEU A 49 8.19 4.39 14.69
CA LEU A 49 9.08 4.87 13.63
C LEU A 49 8.81 4.25 12.26
N ALA A 50 8.09 3.13 12.21
CA ALA A 50 7.77 2.43 10.97
C ALA A 50 6.69 3.15 10.13
N SER A 51 5.92 4.05 10.75
CA SER A 51 4.74 4.63 10.12
C SER A 51 5.06 5.88 9.30
N GLY A 52 4.71 5.83 8.02
CA GLY A 52 4.56 7.00 7.17
C GLY A 52 3.23 7.72 7.45
N VAL A 53 3.10 8.95 6.95
CA VAL A 53 1.91 9.80 7.09
C VAL A 53 0.71 9.15 6.38
N PRO A 54 -0.39 8.79 7.07
CA PRO A 54 -1.48 8.04 6.45
C PRO A 54 -2.22 8.78 5.32
N GLY A 55 -2.35 8.14 4.16
CA GLY A 55 -2.98 8.74 2.97
C GLY A 55 -4.42 8.32 2.66
N ALA A 56 -4.87 7.17 3.18
CA ALA A 56 -6.14 6.54 2.79
C ALA A 56 -7.36 7.46 2.92
N VAL A 57 -7.43 8.27 3.98
CA VAL A 57 -8.55 9.20 4.19
C VAL A 57 -8.57 10.28 3.12
N ALA A 58 -7.43 10.94 2.88
CA ALA A 58 -7.34 11.97 1.83
C ALA A 58 -7.61 11.38 0.43
N GLY A 59 -7.10 10.19 0.12
CA GLY A 59 -7.35 9.51 -1.16
C GLY A 59 -8.82 9.19 -1.38
N MET A 60 -9.46 8.53 -0.41
CA MET A 60 -10.88 8.18 -0.53
C MET A 60 -11.78 9.42 -0.59
N LEU A 61 -11.46 10.48 0.17
CA LEU A 61 -12.20 11.74 0.11
C LEU A 61 -11.99 12.48 -1.22
N ALA A 62 -10.78 12.50 -1.77
CA ALA A 62 -10.51 13.12 -3.07
C ALA A 62 -11.25 12.40 -4.22
N ALA A 63 -11.29 11.06 -4.18
CA ALA A 63 -12.08 10.30 -5.14
C ALA A 63 -13.60 10.56 -4.97
N HIS A 64 -14.08 10.61 -3.73
CA HIS A 64 -15.49 10.92 -3.42
C HIS A 64 -15.88 12.34 -3.85
N GLU A 65 -15.05 13.34 -3.60
CA GLU A 65 -15.30 14.72 -4.01
C GLU A 65 -15.37 14.86 -5.54
N ARG A 66 -14.52 14.14 -6.26
CA ARG A 66 -14.44 14.23 -7.72
C ARG A 66 -15.51 13.41 -8.45
N PHE A 67 -15.86 12.24 -7.94
CA PHE A 67 -16.70 11.27 -8.66
C PHE A 67 -17.90 10.75 -7.86
N GLY A 68 -17.98 11.03 -6.56
CA GLY A 68 -19.03 10.55 -5.68
C GLY A 68 -20.39 11.19 -5.97
N ARG A 69 -21.45 10.36 -5.90
CA ARG A 69 -22.85 10.81 -6.05
C ARG A 69 -23.62 10.84 -4.75
N LEU A 70 -23.34 9.88 -3.86
CA LEU A 70 -23.98 9.81 -2.55
C LEU A 70 -23.28 10.76 -1.57
N PRO A 71 -24.01 11.37 -0.61
CA PRO A 71 -23.38 12.17 0.43
C PRO A 71 -22.33 11.38 1.21
N ARG A 72 -21.23 12.04 1.61
CA ARG A 72 -20.16 11.42 2.44
C ARG A 72 -20.71 10.71 3.68
N ALA A 73 -21.74 11.31 4.30
CA ALA A 73 -22.44 10.71 5.42
C ALA A 73 -23.01 9.32 5.11
N ALA A 74 -23.65 9.16 3.96
CA ALA A 74 -24.28 7.90 3.58
C ALA A 74 -23.26 6.78 3.33
N VAL A 75 -22.10 7.10 2.74
CA VAL A 75 -21.09 6.10 2.37
C VAL A 75 -20.22 5.65 3.54
N ILE A 76 -20.00 6.50 4.56
CA ILE A 76 -19.18 6.16 5.74
C ILE A 76 -20.01 5.51 6.86
N GLU A 77 -21.30 5.83 6.97
CA GLU A 77 -22.16 5.36 8.06
C GLU A 77 -22.16 3.83 8.27
N PRO A 78 -22.17 2.96 7.22
CA PRO A 78 -22.08 1.52 7.44
C PRO A 78 -20.81 1.10 8.20
N ALA A 79 -19.67 1.73 7.91
CA ALA A 79 -18.41 1.46 8.60
C ALA A 79 -18.43 1.94 10.06
N ILE A 80 -19.05 3.11 10.32
CA ILE A 80 -19.26 3.62 11.70
C ILE A 80 -20.09 2.62 12.52
N ARG A 81 -21.19 2.10 11.95
CA ARG A 81 -22.03 1.10 12.64
C ARG A 81 -21.26 -0.18 12.93
N LEU A 82 -20.52 -0.72 11.96
CA LEU A 82 -19.71 -1.92 12.18
C LEU A 82 -18.65 -1.71 13.26
N ALA A 83 -18.00 -0.55 13.29
CA ALA A 83 -17.02 -0.23 14.32
C ALA A 83 -17.66 -0.04 15.71
N ARG A 84 -18.82 0.62 15.79
CA ARG A 84 -19.52 0.91 17.06
C ARG A 84 -20.21 -0.33 17.65
N ASP A 85 -21.04 -0.98 16.84
CA ASP A 85 -21.93 -2.07 17.28
C ASP A 85 -21.20 -3.41 17.28
N GLY A 86 -20.18 -3.51 16.42
CA GLY A 86 -19.30 -4.66 16.26
C GLY A 86 -19.74 -5.61 15.17
N PHE A 87 -18.85 -6.55 14.85
CA PHE A 87 -19.12 -7.65 13.93
C PHE A 87 -18.45 -8.93 14.43
N ILE A 88 -19.03 -10.07 14.07
CA ILE A 88 -18.50 -11.38 14.45
C ILE A 88 -17.28 -11.68 13.58
N LEU A 89 -16.16 -12.01 14.22
CA LEU A 89 -14.96 -12.45 13.52
C LEU A 89 -15.16 -13.81 12.89
N ASP A 90 -14.84 -13.90 11.60
CA ASP A 90 -14.63 -15.18 10.94
C ASP A 90 -13.36 -15.87 11.45
N ASP A 91 -13.27 -17.17 11.17
CA ASP A 91 -12.15 -18.03 11.58
C ASP A 91 -10.80 -17.58 10.98
N HIS A 92 -10.79 -17.05 9.76
CA HIS A 92 -9.55 -16.55 9.16
C HIS A 92 -9.01 -15.32 9.92
N ARG A 93 -9.86 -14.34 10.23
CA ARG A 93 -9.49 -13.13 10.95
C ARG A 93 -9.12 -13.42 12.40
N ALA A 94 -9.88 -14.29 13.07
CA ALA A 94 -9.59 -14.71 14.43
C ALA A 94 -8.24 -15.45 14.50
N ARG A 95 -7.95 -16.39 13.59
CA ARG A 95 -6.62 -17.01 13.47
C ARG A 95 -5.51 -15.99 13.21
N SER A 96 -5.74 -15.04 12.31
CA SER A 96 -4.76 -14.00 12.01
C SER A 96 -4.41 -13.16 13.25
N LEU A 97 -5.42 -12.77 14.04
CA LEU A 97 -5.20 -12.03 15.29
C LEU A 97 -4.48 -12.88 16.34
N ARG A 98 -4.81 -14.17 16.48
CA ARG A 98 -4.06 -15.11 17.34
C ARG A 98 -2.59 -15.22 16.94
N GLY A 99 -2.31 -15.31 15.64
CA GLY A 99 -0.94 -15.31 15.11
C GLY A 99 -0.17 -14.01 15.38
N ALA A 100 -0.86 -12.88 15.41
CA ALA A 100 -0.28 -11.56 15.70
C ALA A 100 -0.26 -11.19 17.19
N ALA A 101 -0.86 -11.97 18.08
CA ALA A 101 -1.11 -11.61 19.47
C ALA A 101 0.15 -11.18 20.21
N ARG A 102 1.26 -11.89 20.03
CA ARG A 102 2.56 -11.55 20.65
C ARG A 102 3.04 -10.14 20.28
N GLN A 103 2.89 -9.75 19.01
CA GLN A 103 3.32 -8.43 18.55
C GLN A 103 2.33 -7.35 18.97
N LEU A 104 1.03 -7.61 18.85
CA LEU A 104 -0.02 -6.68 19.30
C LEU A 104 0.06 -6.40 20.81
N ALA A 105 0.44 -7.39 21.63
CA ALA A 105 0.60 -7.25 23.07
C ALA A 105 1.75 -6.31 23.48
N ARG A 106 2.68 -6.00 22.57
CA ARG A 106 3.76 -5.02 22.81
C ARG A 106 3.25 -3.58 22.89
N PHE A 107 2.04 -3.32 22.40
CA PHE A 107 1.49 -1.97 22.26
C PHE A 107 0.12 -1.88 22.92
N ASP A 108 0.01 -1.11 24.02
CA ASP A 108 -1.21 -0.99 24.83
C ASP A 108 -2.48 -0.73 24.03
N GLY A 109 -2.43 0.15 23.03
CA GLY A 109 -3.59 0.46 22.18
C GLY A 109 -4.10 -0.75 21.42
N SER A 110 -3.17 -1.54 20.86
CA SER A 110 -3.48 -2.74 20.09
C SER A 110 -3.90 -3.90 20.99
N ALA A 111 -3.20 -4.09 22.11
CA ALA A 111 -3.56 -5.07 23.13
C ALA A 111 -5.01 -4.89 23.61
N ARG A 112 -5.39 -3.64 23.95
CA ARG A 112 -6.76 -3.32 24.41
C ARG A 112 -7.82 -3.51 23.33
N GLN A 113 -7.49 -3.20 22.07
CA GLN A 113 -8.47 -3.22 21.00
C GLN A 113 -8.70 -4.62 20.42
N PHE A 114 -7.65 -5.44 20.36
CA PHE A 114 -7.68 -6.68 19.60
C PHE A 114 -7.49 -7.94 20.44
N LEU A 115 -6.99 -7.85 21.66
CA LEU A 115 -6.66 -9.02 22.49
C LEU A 115 -7.57 -9.15 23.71
N ILE A 116 -7.91 -10.38 24.05
CA ILE A 116 -8.60 -10.75 25.28
C ILE A 116 -7.61 -10.64 26.43
N ASN A 117 -8.01 -9.93 27.48
CA ASN A 117 -7.18 -9.62 28.65
C ASN A 117 -5.82 -8.97 28.31
N GLY A 118 -5.70 -8.39 27.10
CA GLY A 118 -4.48 -7.71 26.62
C GLY A 118 -3.39 -8.65 26.09
N THR A 119 -3.59 -9.97 26.07
CA THR A 119 -2.52 -10.92 25.71
C THR A 119 -2.95 -12.02 24.74
N GLU A 120 -4.21 -12.44 24.78
CA GLU A 120 -4.70 -13.58 24.00
C GLU A 120 -5.45 -13.11 22.76
N GLY A 121 -5.16 -13.69 21.59
CA GLY A 121 -5.96 -13.41 20.40
C GLY A 121 -7.38 -13.97 20.54
N PRO A 122 -8.39 -13.32 19.92
CA PRO A 122 -9.78 -13.71 20.10
C PRO A 122 -10.07 -15.08 19.48
N PRO A 123 -11.03 -15.85 20.04
CA PRO A 123 -11.52 -17.08 19.44
C PRO A 123 -12.40 -16.76 18.22
N ASP A 124 -12.72 -17.80 17.46
CA ASP A 124 -13.65 -17.70 16.34
C ASP A 124 -15.05 -17.36 16.89
N GLY A 125 -15.82 -16.54 16.16
CA GLY A 125 -17.13 -16.09 16.65
C GLY A 125 -17.07 -14.93 17.66
N TYR A 126 -15.88 -14.40 17.98
CA TYR A 126 -15.73 -13.24 18.86
C TYR A 126 -16.36 -11.98 18.25
N LEU A 127 -17.12 -11.22 19.04
CA LEU A 127 -17.69 -9.94 18.63
C LEU A 127 -16.65 -8.83 18.81
N LEU A 128 -16.02 -8.41 17.71
CA LEU A 128 -15.07 -7.30 17.74
C LEU A 128 -15.80 -5.96 17.69
N ARG A 129 -15.53 -5.08 18.66
CA ARG A 129 -16.00 -3.69 18.70
C ARG A 129 -14.82 -2.72 18.73
N GLN A 130 -14.93 -1.62 18.00
CA GLN A 130 -13.89 -0.61 17.84
C GLN A 130 -14.48 0.80 18.04
N PRO A 131 -14.92 1.17 19.26
CA PRO A 131 -15.62 2.43 19.50
C PRO A 131 -14.77 3.67 19.20
N ASP A 132 -13.46 3.62 19.45
CA ASP A 132 -12.55 4.71 19.10
C ASP A 132 -12.44 4.90 17.58
N LEU A 133 -12.41 3.80 16.82
CA LEU A 133 -12.46 3.87 15.36
C LEU A 133 -13.79 4.45 14.87
N ALA A 134 -14.91 4.08 15.50
CA ALA A 134 -16.21 4.66 15.18
C ALA A 134 -16.23 6.17 15.40
N ARG A 135 -15.60 6.67 16.48
CA ARG A 135 -15.44 8.11 16.72
C ARG A 135 -14.59 8.79 15.64
N THR A 136 -13.48 8.19 15.24
CA THR A 136 -12.63 8.71 14.16
C THR A 136 -13.38 8.76 12.83
N LEU A 137 -14.07 7.69 12.46
CA LEU A 137 -14.88 7.65 11.24
C LEU A 137 -16.03 8.68 11.28
N THR A 138 -16.61 8.93 12.45
CA THR A 138 -17.61 9.98 12.66
C THR A 138 -17.01 11.37 12.41
N ALA A 139 -15.79 11.64 12.92
CA ALA A 139 -15.11 12.90 12.66
C ALA A 139 -14.83 13.10 11.15
N ILE A 140 -14.39 12.06 10.44
CA ILE A 140 -14.19 12.09 8.98
C ILE A 140 -15.52 12.35 8.26
N ARG A 141 -16.60 11.70 8.70
CA ARG A 141 -17.94 11.88 8.14
C ARG A 141 -18.37 13.34 8.23
N ASP A 142 -18.20 13.95 9.39
CA ASP A 142 -18.76 15.27 9.70
C ASP A 142 -17.85 16.40 9.21
N LEU A 143 -16.53 16.24 9.35
CA LEU A 143 -15.54 17.29 9.09
C LEU A 143 -14.67 17.04 7.83
N GLY A 144 -14.84 15.91 7.14
CA GLY A 144 -14.06 15.58 5.95
C GLY A 144 -12.58 15.38 6.28
N LYS A 145 -11.69 15.99 5.49
CA LYS A 145 -10.24 15.89 5.66
C LYS A 145 -9.80 16.39 7.04
N ASP A 146 -10.38 17.51 7.49
CA ASP A 146 -10.06 18.10 8.80
C ASP A 146 -10.45 17.18 9.97
N GLY A 147 -11.37 16.24 9.77
CA GLY A 147 -11.74 15.24 10.78
C GLY A 147 -10.66 14.21 11.07
N PHE A 148 -9.63 14.08 10.23
CA PHE A 148 -8.51 13.15 10.42
C PHE A 148 -7.16 13.87 10.51
N TYR A 149 -6.92 14.83 9.62
CA TYR A 149 -5.62 15.49 9.48
C TYR A 149 -5.48 16.73 10.39
N ARG A 150 -6.53 17.10 11.12
CA ARG A 150 -6.55 18.19 12.11
C ARG A 150 -7.35 17.80 13.35
N GLY A 151 -7.32 18.67 14.36
CA GLY A 151 -8.10 18.52 15.59
C GLY A 151 -7.75 17.24 16.37
N TRP A 152 -8.73 16.71 17.09
CA TRP A 152 -8.49 15.68 18.11
C TRP A 152 -7.92 14.36 17.56
N VAL A 153 -8.18 14.01 16.30
CA VAL A 153 -7.61 12.80 15.67
C VAL A 153 -6.11 13.00 15.41
N ALA A 154 -5.74 14.16 14.85
CA ALA A 154 -4.34 14.52 14.63
C ALA A 154 -3.58 14.67 15.96
N ASP A 155 -4.21 15.28 16.97
CA ASP A 155 -3.66 15.38 18.33
C ASP A 155 -3.44 13.99 18.96
N SER A 156 -4.38 13.06 18.76
CA SER A 156 -4.26 11.68 19.27
C SER A 156 -3.11 10.92 18.62
N LEU A 157 -2.90 11.12 17.30
CA LEU A 157 -1.81 10.52 16.57
C LEU A 157 -0.46 11.06 17.02
N GLU A 158 -0.28 12.39 17.08
CA GLU A 158 0.98 13.00 17.55
C GLU A 158 1.28 12.58 18.99
N ALA A 159 0.27 12.53 19.86
CA ALA A 159 0.45 12.04 21.23
C ALA A 159 0.84 10.55 21.26
N GLU A 160 0.37 9.73 20.31
CA GLU A 160 0.82 8.35 20.21
C GLU A 160 2.29 8.27 19.76
N MET A 161 2.69 9.08 18.79
CA MET A 161 4.07 9.18 18.34
C MET A 161 4.99 9.55 19.50
N GLN A 162 4.65 10.59 20.28
CA GLN A 162 5.42 11.00 21.45
C GLN A 162 5.55 9.88 22.49
N ARG A 163 4.51 9.08 22.71
CA ARG A 163 4.54 7.98 23.68
C ARG A 163 5.46 6.83 23.28
N GLY A 164 5.67 6.62 21.98
CA GLY A 164 6.48 5.52 21.45
C GLY A 164 7.79 5.94 20.79
N GLY A 165 8.16 7.22 20.89
CA GLY A 165 9.36 7.76 20.25
C GLY A 165 9.26 7.86 18.72
N GLY A 166 8.05 7.97 18.18
CA GLY A 166 7.80 8.26 16.77
C GLY A 166 8.08 9.72 16.41
N ILE A 167 8.19 9.99 15.11
CA ILE A 167 8.65 11.28 14.58
C ILE A 167 7.58 12.06 13.80
N MET A 168 6.37 11.49 13.64
CA MET A 168 5.29 12.15 12.92
C MET A 168 4.60 13.20 13.79
N THR A 169 4.39 14.37 13.22
CA THR A 169 3.82 15.56 13.88
C THR A 169 2.48 15.95 13.28
N ARG A 170 1.78 16.88 13.95
CA ARG A 170 0.58 17.51 13.37
C ARG A 170 0.87 18.30 12.11
N ALA A 171 2.08 18.86 11.97
CA ALA A 171 2.45 19.57 10.75
C ALA A 171 2.54 18.62 9.56
N ASP A 172 3.10 17.42 9.74
CA ASP A 172 3.13 16.38 8.72
C ASP A 172 1.72 15.96 8.28
N LEU A 173 0.82 15.75 9.24
CA LEU A 173 -0.58 15.44 8.95
C LEU A 173 -1.27 16.58 8.18
N ALA A 174 -1.11 17.82 8.62
CA ALA A 174 -1.75 18.97 8.01
C ALA A 174 -1.25 19.25 6.58
N ALA A 175 0.01 18.90 6.29
CA ALA A 175 0.64 19.09 4.99
C ALA A 175 0.32 17.97 3.98
N TYR A 176 -0.21 16.83 4.42
CA TYR A 176 -0.43 15.67 3.55
C TYR A 176 -1.50 15.93 2.48
N GLU A 177 -1.20 15.55 1.23
CA GLU A 177 -2.15 15.57 0.11
C GLU A 177 -2.04 14.30 -0.74
N ALA A 178 -3.20 13.78 -1.17
CA ALA A 178 -3.25 12.76 -2.21
C ALA A 178 -3.06 13.41 -3.59
N ARG A 179 -2.36 12.73 -4.50
CA ARG A 179 -1.94 13.26 -5.80
C ARG A 179 -2.66 12.57 -6.95
N TRP A 180 -3.27 13.35 -7.82
CA TRP A 180 -3.72 12.85 -9.12
C TRP A 180 -2.53 12.75 -10.06
N ARG A 181 -2.33 11.58 -10.67
CA ARG A 181 -1.24 11.32 -11.60
C ARG A 181 -1.79 10.85 -12.96
N GLU A 182 -0.99 11.01 -14.01
CA GLU A 182 -1.32 10.47 -15.33
C GLU A 182 -1.05 8.96 -15.33
N PRO A 183 -2.04 8.10 -15.61
CA PRO A 183 -1.85 6.66 -15.60
C PRO A 183 -0.90 6.19 -16.70
N ILE A 184 -0.14 5.13 -16.43
CA ILE A 184 0.67 4.47 -17.46
C ILE A 184 -0.27 3.75 -18.43
N ARG A 185 -0.09 4.03 -19.72
CA ARG A 185 -0.75 3.33 -20.82
C ARG A 185 0.18 2.26 -21.38
N ILE A 186 -0.27 1.00 -21.36
CA ILE A 186 0.45 -0.13 -21.93
C ILE A 186 -0.36 -0.68 -23.10
N ASN A 187 0.26 -0.85 -24.25
CA ASN A 187 -0.34 -1.56 -25.38
C ASN A 187 0.29 -2.96 -25.46
N TYR A 188 -0.56 -3.98 -25.48
CA TYR A 188 -0.13 -5.37 -25.52
C TYR A 188 -1.11 -6.18 -26.36
N ARG A 189 -0.68 -6.62 -27.56
CA ARG A 189 -1.42 -7.55 -28.43
C ARG A 189 -2.88 -7.13 -28.69
N GLY A 190 -3.08 -5.86 -29.04
CA GLY A 190 -4.40 -5.28 -29.33
C GLY A 190 -5.18 -4.80 -28.11
N TRP A 191 -4.69 -5.03 -26.89
CA TRP A 191 -5.28 -4.52 -25.66
C TRP A 191 -4.58 -3.25 -25.18
N THR A 192 -5.34 -2.36 -24.55
CA THR A 192 -4.81 -1.24 -23.77
C THR A 192 -5.03 -1.51 -22.29
N ILE A 193 -3.95 -1.50 -21.52
CA ILE A 193 -3.93 -1.68 -20.07
C ILE A 193 -3.53 -0.35 -19.44
N TRP A 194 -4.28 0.07 -18.43
CA TRP A 194 -3.99 1.26 -17.64
C TRP A 194 -3.50 0.85 -16.25
N SER A 195 -2.39 1.44 -15.81
CA SER A 195 -1.80 1.11 -14.52
C SER A 195 -1.26 2.35 -13.80
N MET A 196 -0.84 2.18 -12.56
CA MET A 196 -0.30 3.27 -11.76
C MET A 196 1.09 3.72 -12.24
N PRO A 197 1.35 5.03 -12.32
CA PRO A 197 2.70 5.57 -12.47
C PRO A 197 3.47 5.54 -11.12
N PRO A 198 4.77 5.87 -11.14
CA PRO A 198 5.52 6.22 -9.93
C PRO A 198 4.74 7.25 -9.06
N ALA A 199 4.77 7.16 -7.73
CA ALA A 199 5.69 6.37 -6.89
C ALA A 199 5.40 4.85 -6.81
N SER A 200 4.35 4.35 -7.48
CA SER A 200 4.18 2.89 -7.63
C SER A 200 5.14 2.33 -8.68
N SER A 201 5.79 1.20 -8.37
CA SER A 201 6.60 0.47 -9.34
C SER A 201 5.79 -0.47 -10.25
N GLY A 202 4.51 -0.70 -9.93
CA GLY A 202 3.71 -1.77 -10.57
C GLY A 202 3.49 -1.56 -12.06
N GLY A 203 3.07 -0.36 -12.47
CA GLY A 203 2.75 -0.10 -13.87
C GLY A 203 3.96 -0.13 -14.80
N ALA A 204 5.09 0.45 -14.37
CA ALA A 204 6.32 0.44 -15.16
C ALA A 204 6.91 -0.97 -15.28
N THR A 205 6.94 -1.72 -14.17
CA THR A 205 7.40 -3.13 -14.16
C THR A 205 6.53 -4.00 -15.07
N LEU A 206 5.20 -3.86 -14.98
CA LEU A 206 4.26 -4.58 -15.85
C LEU A 206 4.48 -4.21 -17.33
N ALA A 207 4.68 -2.94 -17.65
CA ALA A 207 4.95 -2.50 -19.01
C ALA A 207 6.23 -3.13 -19.57
N MET A 208 7.32 -3.16 -18.79
CA MET A 208 8.57 -3.82 -19.19
C MET A 208 8.36 -5.30 -19.48
N ILE A 209 7.70 -6.04 -18.58
CA ILE A 209 7.43 -7.48 -18.75
C ILE A 209 6.60 -7.72 -20.02
N LEU A 210 5.50 -6.99 -20.18
CA LEU A 210 4.61 -7.17 -21.33
C LEU A 210 5.28 -6.77 -22.64
N ASN A 211 6.12 -5.73 -22.65
CA ASN A 211 6.87 -5.33 -23.83
C ASN A 211 7.90 -6.41 -24.25
N ILE A 212 8.57 -7.06 -23.29
CA ILE A 212 9.49 -8.18 -23.57
C ILE A 212 8.71 -9.35 -24.18
N LEU A 213 7.59 -9.74 -23.54
CA LEU A 213 6.79 -10.90 -23.96
C LEU A 213 6.03 -10.69 -25.28
N GLU A 214 5.76 -9.44 -25.67
CA GLU A 214 5.05 -9.15 -26.92
C GLU A 214 5.83 -9.60 -28.16
N ALA A 215 7.16 -9.63 -28.09
CA ALA A 215 8.00 -10.05 -29.20
C ALA A 215 7.95 -11.57 -29.51
N TYR A 216 7.35 -12.38 -28.62
CA TYR A 216 7.21 -13.83 -28.79
C TYR A 216 5.79 -14.18 -29.23
N ASP A 217 5.48 -14.07 -30.53
CA ASP A 217 4.14 -14.33 -31.08
C ASP A 217 4.11 -15.56 -32.01
N PRO A 218 3.30 -16.61 -31.71
CA PRO A 218 2.49 -16.79 -30.51
C PRO A 218 3.34 -17.07 -29.27
N LEU A 219 2.80 -16.76 -28.09
CA LEU A 219 3.39 -17.25 -26.84
C LEU A 219 3.31 -18.77 -26.77
N PRO A 220 4.26 -19.44 -26.08
CA PRO A 220 4.12 -20.85 -25.76
C PRO A 220 2.82 -21.12 -24.99
N ALA A 221 2.31 -22.36 -25.10
CA ALA A 221 1.04 -22.72 -24.49
C ALA A 221 1.05 -22.54 -22.97
N TRP A 222 -0.10 -22.19 -22.41
CA TRP A 222 -0.26 -22.01 -20.97
C TRP A 222 0.13 -23.27 -20.18
N GLY A 223 0.88 -23.11 -19.09
CA GLY A 223 1.35 -24.20 -18.23
C GLY A 223 2.56 -24.96 -18.77
N THR A 224 3.16 -24.54 -19.89
CA THR A 224 4.39 -25.15 -20.42
C THR A 224 5.64 -24.63 -19.74
N PRO A 225 6.71 -25.45 -19.62
CA PRO A 225 8.01 -24.97 -19.13
C PRO A 225 8.57 -23.80 -19.93
N GLN A 226 8.33 -23.76 -21.25
CA GLN A 226 8.78 -22.69 -22.12
C GLN A 226 8.09 -21.35 -21.80
N LEU A 227 6.79 -21.36 -21.50
CA LEU A 227 6.09 -20.15 -21.06
C LEU A 227 6.64 -19.67 -19.71
N MET A 228 6.76 -20.58 -18.74
CA MET A 228 7.28 -20.27 -17.41
C MET A 228 8.70 -19.70 -17.47
N HIS A 229 9.54 -20.24 -18.35
CA HIS A 229 10.90 -19.74 -18.60
C HIS A 229 10.89 -18.31 -19.14
N LEU A 230 10.10 -18.03 -20.17
CA LEU A 230 9.98 -16.68 -20.74
C LEU A 230 9.43 -15.67 -19.71
N GLU A 231 8.40 -16.04 -18.95
CA GLU A 231 7.84 -15.21 -17.90
C GLU A 231 8.89 -14.90 -16.82
N ALA A 232 9.61 -15.91 -16.35
CA ALA A 232 10.66 -15.74 -15.35
C ALA A 232 11.80 -14.84 -15.85
N GLU A 233 12.26 -15.03 -17.09
CA GLU A 233 13.34 -14.24 -17.68
C GLU A 233 12.93 -12.78 -17.97
N ALA A 234 11.68 -12.55 -18.37
CA ALA A 234 11.12 -11.21 -18.53
C ALA A 234 10.96 -10.50 -17.18
N MET A 235 10.41 -11.19 -16.18
CA MET A 235 10.27 -10.68 -14.81
C MET A 235 11.64 -10.32 -14.24
N ARG A 236 12.63 -11.22 -14.32
CA ARG A 236 13.99 -10.99 -13.81
C ARG A 236 14.55 -9.64 -14.25
N ARG A 237 14.50 -9.35 -15.54
CA ARG A 237 15.01 -8.10 -16.15
C ARG A 237 14.22 -6.88 -15.70
N ALA A 238 12.89 -6.97 -15.74
CA ALA A 238 12.02 -5.88 -15.29
C ALA A 238 12.21 -5.58 -13.79
N PHE A 239 12.42 -6.59 -12.95
CA PHE A 239 12.68 -6.41 -11.52
C PHE A 239 14.08 -5.84 -11.24
N THR A 240 15.10 -6.18 -12.03
CA THR A 240 16.41 -5.53 -11.96
C THR A 240 16.29 -4.03 -12.22
N ASP A 241 15.59 -3.63 -13.28
CA ASP A 241 15.40 -2.21 -13.59
C ASP A 241 14.48 -1.50 -12.62
N ARG A 242 13.42 -2.16 -12.14
CA ARG A 242 12.58 -1.67 -11.03
C ARG A 242 13.45 -1.26 -9.86
N ASN A 243 14.29 -2.17 -9.38
CA ASN A 243 15.08 -1.96 -8.17
C ASN A 243 16.20 -0.92 -8.37
N ARG A 244 16.61 -0.68 -9.61
CA ARG A 244 17.67 0.29 -9.94
C ARG A 244 17.15 1.71 -10.18
N PHE A 245 15.97 1.85 -10.79
CA PHE A 245 15.54 3.11 -11.38
C PHE A 245 14.22 3.67 -10.83
N LEU A 246 13.36 2.85 -10.22
CA LEU A 246 12.06 3.31 -9.75
C LEU A 246 12.15 3.83 -8.31
N GLY A 247 11.61 5.02 -8.09
CA GLY A 247 11.52 5.69 -6.81
C GLY A 247 10.40 6.73 -6.82
N ASP A 248 10.39 7.61 -5.82
CA ASP A 248 9.43 8.72 -5.77
C ASP A 248 9.81 9.79 -6.81
N PRO A 249 8.97 10.03 -7.83
CA PRO A 249 9.25 11.00 -8.88
C PRO A 249 9.26 12.46 -8.38
N ASP A 250 8.80 12.71 -7.15
CA ASP A 250 8.88 14.03 -6.53
C ASP A 250 10.31 14.34 -6.00
N PHE A 251 11.21 13.33 -5.96
CA PHE A 251 12.58 13.44 -5.45
C PHE A 251 13.64 12.93 -6.43
N GLU A 252 13.33 11.93 -7.25
CA GLU A 252 14.27 11.27 -8.16
C GLU A 252 13.84 11.40 -9.63
N ASP A 253 14.81 11.47 -10.54
CA ASP A 253 14.54 11.44 -11.98
C ASP A 253 14.31 10.01 -12.46
N VAL A 254 13.06 9.58 -12.46
CA VAL A 254 12.66 8.25 -12.94
C VAL A 254 12.63 8.27 -14.48
N PRO A 255 13.45 7.48 -15.20
CA PRO A 255 13.49 7.46 -16.66
C PRO A 255 12.32 6.67 -17.26
N LEU A 256 11.09 7.02 -16.87
CA LEU A 256 9.87 6.24 -17.11
C LEU A 256 9.65 6.01 -18.60
N ALA A 257 9.80 7.04 -19.43
CA ALA A 257 9.61 6.94 -20.87
C ALA A 257 10.54 5.90 -21.53
N ARG A 258 11.78 5.78 -21.05
CA ARG A 258 12.71 4.73 -21.48
C ARG A 258 12.26 3.38 -20.96
N LEU A 259 11.98 3.27 -19.65
CA LEU A 259 11.63 1.99 -19.03
C LEU A 259 10.40 1.34 -19.68
N VAL A 260 9.38 2.12 -20.05
CA VAL A 260 8.16 1.58 -20.66
C VAL A 260 8.20 1.49 -22.19
N SER A 261 9.35 1.76 -22.82
CA SER A 261 9.49 1.73 -24.29
C SER A 261 9.65 0.31 -24.84
N LYS A 262 9.38 0.14 -26.14
CA LYS A 262 9.61 -1.14 -26.83
C LYS A 262 11.10 -1.34 -27.14
N GLU A 263 11.82 -0.24 -27.37
CA GLU A 263 13.25 -0.22 -27.62
C GLU A 263 14.02 -0.77 -26.42
N HIS A 264 13.72 -0.27 -25.22
CA HIS A 264 14.34 -0.74 -23.98
C HIS A 264 13.98 -2.21 -23.70
N ALA A 265 12.74 -2.61 -23.95
CA ALA A 265 12.35 -4.01 -23.85
C ALA A 265 13.09 -4.93 -24.85
N ALA A 266 13.43 -4.42 -26.05
CA ALA A 266 14.24 -5.15 -27.02
C ALA A 266 15.69 -5.31 -26.54
N GLU A 267 16.26 -4.30 -25.89
CA GLU A 267 17.57 -4.39 -25.23
C GLU A 267 17.56 -5.44 -24.13
N LEU A 268 16.58 -5.40 -23.22
CA LEU A 268 16.42 -6.40 -22.17
C LEU A 268 16.22 -7.81 -22.73
N ARG A 269 15.46 -7.96 -23.82
CA ARG A 269 15.19 -9.27 -24.43
C ARG A 269 16.42 -9.89 -25.11
N ALA A 270 17.39 -9.09 -25.54
CA ALA A 270 18.47 -9.53 -26.42
C ALA A 270 19.37 -10.62 -25.82
N ASP A 271 19.43 -10.74 -24.50
CA ASP A 271 20.24 -11.72 -23.77
C ASP A 271 19.40 -12.88 -23.17
N ILE A 272 18.11 -13.00 -23.52
CA ILE A 272 17.29 -14.15 -23.12
C ILE A 272 17.70 -15.37 -23.95
N ASP A 273 18.35 -16.33 -23.31
CA ASP A 273 18.57 -17.67 -23.83
C ASP A 273 17.29 -18.51 -23.61
N LEU A 274 16.73 -19.09 -24.66
CA LEU A 274 15.47 -19.85 -24.58
C LEU A 274 15.63 -21.24 -23.95
N ASP A 275 16.85 -21.77 -23.90
CA ASP A 275 17.14 -23.12 -23.42
C ASP A 275 17.79 -23.10 -22.03
N ARG A 276 18.14 -21.91 -21.51
CA ARG A 276 18.87 -21.76 -20.24
C ARG A 276 18.50 -20.51 -19.47
N ALA A 277 18.18 -20.68 -18.18
CA ALA A 277 17.90 -19.57 -17.27
C ALA A 277 19.13 -18.68 -17.02
N THR A 278 18.90 -17.37 -16.91
CA THR A 278 19.94 -16.43 -16.48
C THR A 278 20.26 -16.69 -15.01
N PRO A 279 21.55 -16.83 -14.63
CA PRO A 279 21.93 -17.00 -13.23
C PRO A 279 21.40 -15.83 -12.38
N THR A 280 20.75 -16.15 -11.26
CA THR A 280 20.38 -15.14 -10.27
C THR A 280 21.60 -14.89 -9.38
N PRO A 281 22.04 -13.65 -9.17
CA PRO A 281 23.02 -13.35 -8.13
C PRO A 281 22.54 -13.90 -6.78
N PRO A 282 23.45 -14.34 -5.88
CA PRO A 282 23.07 -14.65 -4.51
C PRO A 282 22.34 -13.46 -3.90
N PHE A 283 21.16 -13.69 -3.32
CA PHE A 283 20.40 -12.70 -2.57
C PHE A 283 20.36 -13.12 -1.11
N ASP A 284 20.18 -12.15 -0.22
CA ASP A 284 20.02 -12.44 1.21
C ASP A 284 18.64 -13.11 1.45
N PRO A 285 18.59 -14.39 1.88
CA PRO A 285 17.32 -15.07 2.14
C PRO A 285 16.54 -14.48 3.33
N SER A 286 17.13 -13.55 4.10
CA SER A 286 16.44 -12.83 5.17
C SER A 286 15.43 -11.80 4.64
N ILE A 287 15.56 -11.39 3.37
CA ILE A 287 14.63 -10.50 2.68
C ILE A 287 13.37 -11.29 2.33
N VAL A 288 12.34 -11.10 3.14
CA VAL A 288 11.04 -11.76 2.98
C VAL A 288 9.99 -10.70 2.65
N GLU A 289 9.43 -10.75 1.44
CA GLU A 289 8.24 -9.97 1.08
C GLU A 289 6.98 -10.55 1.76
N GLY A 290 6.05 -9.67 2.14
CA GLY A 290 4.78 -10.07 2.75
C GLY A 290 3.75 -10.54 1.71
N ASN A 291 2.85 -11.45 2.10
CA ASN A 291 1.71 -11.87 1.26
C ASN A 291 0.50 -10.93 1.39
N ASN A 292 0.78 -9.64 1.55
CA ASN A 292 -0.21 -8.62 1.88
C ASN A 292 -0.65 -7.87 0.64
N THR A 293 -1.95 -7.62 0.54
CA THR A 293 -2.57 -6.31 0.77
C THR A 293 -4.09 -6.52 0.60
N THR A 294 -4.91 -5.47 0.52
CA THR A 294 -6.29 -5.60 0.03
C THR A 294 -6.43 -4.94 -1.33
N HIS A 295 -6.95 -5.69 -2.29
CA HIS A 295 -7.36 -5.19 -3.59
C HIS A 295 -8.85 -5.42 -3.79
N TYR A 296 -9.55 -4.44 -4.37
CA TYR A 296 -10.92 -4.61 -4.82
C TYR A 296 -11.15 -3.83 -6.12
N SER A 297 -12.06 -4.35 -6.93
CA SER A 297 -12.49 -3.72 -8.18
C SER A 297 -14.01 -3.55 -8.18
N VAL A 298 -14.48 -2.39 -8.63
CA VAL A 298 -15.90 -2.06 -8.72
C VAL A 298 -16.20 -1.57 -10.14
N VAL A 299 -17.27 -2.09 -10.74
CA VAL A 299 -17.83 -1.61 -11.99
C VAL A 299 -19.29 -1.25 -11.74
N ASP A 300 -19.71 -0.05 -12.14
CA ASP A 300 -21.10 0.38 -12.02
C ASP A 300 -21.92 0.14 -13.31
N ALA A 301 -23.23 0.40 -13.24
CA ALA A 301 -24.15 0.21 -14.35
C ALA A 301 -23.92 1.18 -15.52
N GLU A 302 -23.18 2.27 -15.32
CA GLU A 302 -22.81 3.21 -16.38
C GLU A 302 -21.52 2.81 -17.09
N GLY A 303 -20.82 1.80 -16.57
CA GLY A 303 -19.53 1.34 -17.10
C GLY A 303 -18.34 2.13 -16.57
N ASN A 304 -18.48 2.83 -15.44
CA ASN A 304 -17.31 3.32 -14.70
C ASN A 304 -16.67 2.13 -13.97
N ALA A 305 -15.35 2.04 -14.03
CA ALA A 305 -14.57 1.01 -13.38
C ALA A 305 -13.52 1.64 -12.47
N VAL A 306 -13.37 1.12 -11.27
CA VAL A 306 -12.34 1.51 -10.31
C VAL A 306 -11.63 0.26 -9.80
N SER A 307 -10.30 0.29 -9.85
CA SER A 307 -9.40 -0.73 -9.36
C SER A 307 -8.58 -0.13 -8.22
N THR A 308 -8.83 -0.57 -6.99
CA THR A 308 -8.26 0.00 -5.78
C THR A 308 -7.38 -1.00 -5.07
N THR A 309 -6.13 -0.61 -4.79
CA THR A 309 -5.24 -1.32 -3.89
C THR A 309 -4.98 -0.44 -2.67
N THR A 310 -5.28 -0.92 -1.47
CA THR A 310 -5.05 -0.17 -0.22
C THR A 310 -4.38 -1.04 0.83
N THR A 311 -3.46 -0.45 1.58
CA THR A 311 -2.53 -1.18 2.43
C THR A 311 -2.17 -0.43 3.70
N ILE A 312 -1.54 -1.14 4.61
CA ILE A 312 -0.78 -0.62 5.77
C ILE A 312 0.62 -1.28 5.78
N ASN A 313 1.14 -1.60 4.60
CA ASN A 313 2.18 -2.58 4.31
C ASN A 313 1.88 -4.00 4.82
N PHE A 314 2.46 -4.43 5.95
CA PHE A 314 2.32 -5.79 6.46
C PHE A 314 1.01 -6.02 7.21
N GLY A 315 0.78 -7.28 7.61
CA GLY A 315 -0.35 -7.65 8.45
C GLY A 315 -0.29 -6.89 9.77
N TYR A 316 -1.33 -6.08 10.04
CA TYR A 316 -1.43 -5.17 11.19
C TYR A 316 -0.44 -3.99 11.17
N GLY A 317 0.22 -3.73 10.04
CA GLY A 317 1.17 -2.63 9.86
C GLY A 317 2.29 -2.68 10.89
N SER A 318 2.50 -1.56 11.59
CA SER A 318 3.53 -1.48 12.63
C SER A 318 3.14 -2.11 13.98
N TYR A 319 1.95 -2.72 14.04
CA TYR A 319 1.26 -3.18 15.25
C TYR A 319 0.84 -2.08 16.23
N VAL A 320 1.07 -0.80 15.92
CA VAL A 320 0.66 0.31 16.79
C VAL A 320 -0.76 0.74 16.45
N THR A 321 -1.64 0.80 17.45
CA THR A 321 -2.96 1.43 17.35
C THR A 321 -2.94 2.79 18.03
N VAL A 322 -3.41 3.83 17.35
CA VAL A 322 -3.50 5.18 17.92
C VAL A 322 -4.51 5.20 19.07
N ARG A 323 -4.03 5.34 20.30
CA ARG A 323 -4.89 5.39 21.49
C ARG A 323 -5.84 6.59 21.41
N GLY A 324 -7.13 6.34 21.66
CA GLY A 324 -8.19 7.34 21.58
C GLY A 324 -8.77 7.54 20.18
N ALA A 325 -8.11 7.05 19.12
CA ALA A 325 -8.58 7.16 17.73
C ALA A 325 -8.77 5.79 17.02
N GLY A 326 -8.22 4.70 17.55
CA GLY A 326 -8.66 3.33 17.27
C GLY A 326 -8.26 2.73 15.92
N PHE A 327 -7.35 3.35 15.16
CA PHE A 327 -6.83 2.78 13.92
C PHE A 327 -5.37 2.34 14.06
N LEU A 328 -5.04 1.24 13.37
CA LEU A 328 -3.65 0.78 13.21
C LEU A 328 -2.86 1.73 12.31
N LEU A 329 -1.59 1.90 12.66
CA LEU A 329 -0.58 2.58 11.86
C LEU A 329 0.07 1.61 10.86
N ASN A 330 0.44 2.13 9.70
CA ASN A 330 1.19 1.40 8.69
C ASN A 330 2.64 1.17 9.13
N ASN A 331 3.34 0.29 8.42
CA ASN A 331 4.79 0.21 8.44
C ASN A 331 5.38 0.53 7.05
N GLU A 332 4.80 1.51 6.35
CA GLU A 332 5.18 1.80 4.96
C GLU A 332 6.57 2.43 4.83
N MET A 333 7.16 2.90 5.93
CA MET A 333 8.54 3.37 5.88
C MET A 333 9.54 2.24 5.58
N ASP A 334 9.14 0.98 5.75
CA ASP A 334 9.93 -0.20 5.38
C ASP A 334 10.22 -0.31 3.88
N ASP A 335 9.44 0.38 3.04
CA ASP A 335 9.63 0.38 1.59
C ASP A 335 10.73 1.36 1.14
N PHE A 336 11.22 2.24 2.02
CA PHE A 336 12.40 3.04 1.73
C PHE A 336 13.66 2.18 1.80
N ALA A 337 14.58 2.40 0.87
CA ALA A 337 15.88 1.75 0.90
C ALA A 337 16.59 2.09 2.22
N SER A 338 16.87 1.06 3.01
CA SER A 338 17.49 1.22 4.34
C SER A 338 19.03 1.25 4.29
N ALA A 339 19.64 1.04 3.10
CA ALA A 339 21.08 1.16 2.85
C ALA A 339 21.37 1.39 1.36
#